data_AF-C5S3E5-F1
#
_entry.id   AF-C5S3E5-F1
#
_cell.length_a   1.000
_cell.length_b   1.000
_cell.length_c   1.000
_cell.angle_alpha   90.00
_cell.angle_beta   90.00
_cell.angle_gamma   90.00
#
_symmetry.space_group_name_H-M   'P 1'
#
loop_
_entity.id
_entity.type
_entity.pdbx_description
1 polymer ?
#
loop_
_entity_poly.entity_id
_entity_poly.type
_entity_poly.pdbx_seq_one_letter_code
_entity_poly.pdbx_strand_id
1 'polypeptide(L)'
;MQKNFSLNAFYFGSSFDLGFFLNFLTACKVKKTVYEMFKIFNGSFKDYLVSVLVQSANQAVKNGTDLTKESWIKMDNGKVTDIDWHGYVHSAKRMKSPPAFDALDLSSGENNFFGDAKVNNKHFTAFAEKHSTAENAMLASADIIKMVNAMNYVDNKEAAQNWRIRVGSMDRDTSHAIGAMLAIKLKMSGKQVDYALPWGVGHSGDYDLDELFQWIDGIAK
;
A
#
# COMPACT_ATOMS: atom_id res chain seq x y z
N MET A 1 -43.13 -17.73 9.37
CA MET A 1 -41.72 -17.62 9.81
C MET A 1 -40.81 -17.69 8.59
N GLN A 2 -40.35 -16.55 8.09
CA GLN A 2 -39.21 -16.48 7.17
C GLN A 2 -38.31 -15.36 7.69
N LYS A 3 -37.07 -15.73 8.01
CA LYS A 3 -36.10 -14.89 8.70
C LYS A 3 -35.58 -13.83 7.75
N ASN A 4 -35.69 -12.58 8.21
CA ASN A 4 -34.92 -11.45 7.72
C ASN A 4 -33.41 -11.76 7.83
N PHE A 5 -32.70 -11.81 6.71
CA PHE A 5 -31.26 -11.61 6.67
C PHE A 5 -31.01 -10.23 6.06
N SER A 6 -30.77 -9.24 6.91
CA SER A 6 -30.24 -7.95 6.46
C SER A 6 -28.77 -8.13 6.06
N LEU A 7 -28.49 -8.13 4.76
CA LEU A 7 -27.16 -7.85 4.24
C LEU A 7 -26.89 -6.35 4.39
N ASN A 8 -26.37 -5.93 5.55
CA ASN A 8 -25.82 -4.60 5.76
C ASN A 8 -24.43 -4.75 6.38
N ALA A 9 -23.41 -4.83 5.53
CA ALA A 9 -22.03 -4.39 5.78
C ALA A 9 -21.15 -4.70 4.55
N PHE A 10 -21.53 -4.18 3.38
CA PHE A 10 -20.59 -3.97 2.27
C PHE A 10 -20.01 -2.56 2.46
N TYR A 11 -18.79 -2.44 2.98
CA TYR A 11 -17.99 -1.23 2.76
C TYR A 11 -16.65 -1.64 2.16
N PHE A 12 -16.67 -1.66 0.84
CA PHE A 12 -15.52 -1.77 -0.04
C PHE A 12 -14.80 -0.43 -0.08
N GLY A 13 -13.63 -0.36 0.55
CA GLY A 13 -12.56 0.53 0.12
C GLY A 13 -11.86 -0.06 -1.10
N SER A 14 -12.57 -0.11 -2.23
CA SER A 14 -12.03 -0.11 -3.60
C SER A 14 -10.76 -0.93 -3.94
N SER A 15 -10.97 -2.06 -4.63
CA SER A 15 -9.98 -2.76 -5.48
C SER A 15 -8.59 -2.94 -4.88
N PHE A 16 -8.50 -3.60 -3.72
CA PHE A 16 -7.32 -4.41 -3.41
C PHE A 16 -7.64 -5.82 -3.90
N ASP A 17 -6.93 -6.28 -4.93
CA ASP A 17 -7.06 -7.66 -5.39
C ASP A 17 -6.65 -8.59 -4.25
N LEU A 18 -7.61 -9.36 -3.72
CA LEU A 18 -7.31 -10.41 -2.75
C LEU A 18 -6.22 -11.36 -3.28
N GLY A 19 -6.09 -11.50 -4.60
CA GLY A 19 -5.01 -12.22 -5.27
C GLY A 19 -3.61 -11.64 -5.02
N PHE A 20 -3.45 -10.32 -4.93
CA PHE A 20 -2.16 -9.68 -4.63
C PHE A 20 -1.71 -9.97 -3.19
N PHE A 21 -2.64 -9.89 -2.22
CA PHE A 21 -2.35 -10.24 -0.83
C PHE A 21 -2.19 -11.77 -0.65
N LEU A 22 -2.92 -12.58 -1.43
CA LEU A 22 -2.73 -14.03 -1.50
C LEU A 22 -1.32 -14.39 -1.99
N ASN A 23 -0.83 -13.69 -3.01
CA ASN A 23 0.55 -13.86 -3.51
C ASN A 23 1.58 -13.42 -2.47
N PHE A 24 1.33 -12.35 -1.71
CA PHE A 24 2.19 -11.94 -0.60
C PHE A 24 2.27 -12.99 0.50
N LEU A 25 1.14 -13.51 0.99
CA LEU A 25 1.15 -14.53 2.05
C LEU A 25 1.63 -15.90 1.57
N THR A 26 1.35 -16.25 0.31
CA THR A 26 1.89 -17.46 -0.33
C THR A 26 3.41 -17.35 -0.50
N ALA A 27 3.93 -16.17 -0.84
CA ALA A 27 5.37 -15.92 -0.84
C ALA A 27 5.97 -16.00 0.57
N CYS A 28 5.21 -15.65 1.61
CA CYS A 28 5.55 -15.91 3.00
C CYS A 28 5.35 -17.39 3.44
N LYS A 29 5.01 -18.29 2.51
CA LYS A 29 4.72 -19.72 2.74
C LYS A 29 3.56 -19.99 3.71
N VAL A 30 2.68 -19.02 3.93
CA VAL A 30 1.52 -19.17 4.81
C VAL A 30 0.29 -19.53 3.99
N LYS A 31 -0.20 -20.77 4.11
CA LYS A 31 -1.51 -21.15 3.55
C LYS A 31 -2.62 -20.64 4.48
N LYS A 32 -3.46 -19.72 3.98
CA LYS A 32 -4.63 -19.18 4.69
C LYS A 32 -5.87 -19.19 3.81
N THR A 33 -7.03 -19.39 4.41
CA THR A 33 -8.33 -19.21 3.74
C THR A 33 -8.62 -17.71 3.53
N VAL A 34 -9.48 -17.38 2.57
CA VAL A 34 -9.95 -16.00 2.32
C VAL A 34 -10.47 -15.32 3.59
N TYR A 35 -11.17 -16.07 4.45
CA TYR A 35 -11.69 -15.56 5.72
C TYR A 35 -10.59 -15.26 6.76
N GLU A 36 -9.57 -16.12 6.87
CA GLU A 36 -8.42 -15.86 7.74
C GLU A 36 -7.60 -14.67 7.25
N MET A 37 -7.47 -14.50 5.93
CA MET A 37 -6.80 -13.35 5.33
C MET A 37 -7.53 -12.06 5.67
N PHE A 38 -8.86 -12.06 5.56
CA PHE A 38 -9.69 -10.92 5.96
C PHE A 38 -9.48 -10.56 7.44
N LYS A 39 -9.37 -11.56 8.33
CA LYS A 39 -9.07 -11.33 9.75
C LYS A 39 -7.68 -10.75 9.98
N ILE A 40 -6.65 -11.26 9.30
CA ILE A 40 -5.29 -10.72 9.41
C ILE A 40 -5.26 -9.28 8.91
N PHE A 41 -5.90 -9.00 7.78
CA PHE A 41 -5.93 -7.67 7.19
C PHE A 41 -6.67 -6.67 8.10
N ASN A 42 -7.88 -7.00 8.55
CA ASN A 42 -8.67 -6.13 9.43
C ASN A 42 -8.24 -6.15 10.90
N GLY A 43 -7.31 -7.03 11.26
CA GLY A 43 -6.66 -7.13 12.57
C GLY A 43 -5.21 -6.66 12.48
N SER A 44 -4.27 -7.58 12.70
CA SER A 44 -2.86 -7.28 12.96
C SER A 44 -2.15 -6.44 11.89
N PHE A 45 -2.54 -6.54 10.61
CA PHE A 45 -1.93 -5.72 9.56
C PHE A 45 -2.42 -4.26 9.58
N LYS A 46 -3.72 -4.04 9.79
CA LYS A 46 -4.27 -2.70 9.99
C LYS A 46 -3.67 -2.07 11.25
N ASP A 47 -3.58 -2.84 12.34
CA ASP A 47 -2.98 -2.37 13.60
C ASP A 47 -1.50 -1.99 13.40
N TYR A 48 -0.77 -2.73 12.57
CA TYR A 48 0.58 -2.35 12.15
C TYR A 48 0.59 -1.00 11.41
N LEU A 49 -0.27 -0.79 10.41
CA LEU A 49 -0.36 0.50 9.71
C LEU A 49 -0.71 1.66 10.66
N VAL A 50 -1.67 1.44 11.56
CA VAL A 50 -2.01 2.42 12.62
C VAL A 50 -0.79 2.72 13.48
N SER A 51 -0.03 1.71 13.89
CA SER A 51 1.18 1.93 14.70
C SER A 51 2.25 2.77 13.97
N VAL A 52 2.41 2.59 12.65
CA VAL A 52 3.34 3.38 11.83
C VAL A 52 2.85 4.82 11.70
N LEU A 53 1.53 5.03 11.53
CA LEU A 53 0.93 6.36 11.50
C LEU A 53 1.05 7.06 12.85
N VAL A 54 0.85 6.36 13.97
CA VAL A 54 1.02 6.90 15.33
C VAL A 54 2.46 7.33 15.56
N GLN A 55 3.45 6.55 15.12
CA GLN A 55 4.86 6.93 15.20
C GLN A 55 5.13 8.22 14.40
N SER A 56 4.60 8.29 13.19
CA SER A 56 4.72 9.47 12.33
C SER A 56 4.06 10.72 12.92
N ALA A 57 2.84 10.57 13.45
CA ALA A 57 2.11 11.65 14.11
C ALA A 57 2.86 12.17 15.35
N ASN A 58 3.43 11.28 16.15
CA ASN A 58 4.26 11.68 17.30
C ASN A 58 5.53 12.42 16.87
N GLN A 59 6.15 12.03 15.75
CA GLN A 59 7.28 12.78 15.20
C GLN A 59 6.85 14.19 14.75
N ALA A 60 5.66 14.33 14.16
CA ALA A 60 5.10 15.64 13.80
C ALA A 60 4.82 16.51 15.03
N VAL A 61 4.23 15.93 16.09
CA VAL A 61 3.98 16.63 17.36
C VAL A 61 5.29 17.08 18.01
N LYS A 62 6.32 16.22 18.02
CA LYS A 62 7.66 16.57 18.50
C LYS A 62 8.27 17.75 17.73
N ASN A 63 7.93 17.87 16.44
CA ASN A 63 8.36 18.96 15.57
C ASN A 63 7.40 20.18 15.62
N GLY A 64 6.46 20.23 16.56
CA GLY A 64 5.59 21.39 16.80
C GLY A 64 4.24 21.36 16.08
N THR A 65 3.86 20.25 15.43
CA THR A 65 2.55 20.12 14.79
C THR A 65 1.45 19.95 15.84
N ASP A 66 0.44 20.82 15.83
CA ASP A 66 -0.76 20.68 16.66
C ASP A 66 -1.77 19.72 15.99
N LEU A 67 -2.01 18.57 16.63
CA LEU A 67 -2.93 17.54 16.17
C LEU A 67 -4.22 17.46 17.01
N THR A 68 -4.40 18.35 17.99
CA THR A 68 -5.53 18.30 18.93
C THR A 68 -6.89 18.51 18.28
N LYS A 69 -6.92 19.08 17.06
CA LYS A 69 -8.14 19.37 16.30
C LYS A 69 -8.59 18.21 15.42
N GLU A 70 -7.76 17.20 15.24
CA GLU A 70 -8.10 16.03 14.42
C GLU A 70 -8.94 15.06 15.25
N SER A 71 -10.25 15.02 15.00
CA SER A 71 -11.21 14.20 15.77
C SER A 71 -10.95 12.69 15.69
N TRP A 72 -10.15 12.25 14.71
CA TRP A 72 -9.76 10.87 14.47
C TRP A 72 -8.40 10.52 15.09
N ILE A 73 -7.78 11.43 15.82
CA ILE A 73 -6.52 11.21 16.56
C ILE A 73 -6.82 11.17 18.05
N LYS A 74 -6.36 10.13 18.74
CA LYS A 74 -6.42 10.06 20.21
C LYS A 74 -5.09 10.52 20.77
N MET A 75 -5.15 11.53 21.64
CA MET A 75 -4.00 12.06 22.35
C MET A 75 -4.11 11.80 23.85
N ASP A 76 -3.00 11.49 24.48
CA ASP A 76 -2.84 11.44 25.93
C ASP A 76 -1.51 12.08 26.33
N ASN A 77 -1.52 12.98 27.31
CA ASN A 77 -0.34 13.70 27.80
C ASN A 77 0.56 14.28 26.69
N GLY A 78 -0.05 14.90 25.66
CA GLY A 78 0.67 15.51 24.55
C GLY A 78 1.29 14.52 23.55
N LYS A 79 0.94 13.23 23.63
CA LYS A 79 1.38 12.19 22.69
C LYS A 79 0.19 11.58 21.96
N VAL A 80 0.38 11.21 20.71
CA VAL A 80 -0.60 10.42 19.97
C VAL A 80 -0.52 8.97 20.45
N THR A 81 -1.63 8.43 20.94
CA THR A 81 -1.70 7.06 21.45
C THR A 81 -2.40 6.11 20.49
N ASP A 82 -3.29 6.64 19.65
CA ASP A 82 -4.06 5.85 18.69
C ASP A 82 -4.59 6.74 17.56
N ILE A 83 -4.93 6.11 16.43
CA ILE A 83 -5.55 6.74 15.27
C ILE A 83 -6.77 5.92 14.89
N ASP A 84 -7.95 6.56 14.85
CA ASP A 84 -9.13 5.96 14.25
C ASP A 84 -8.90 5.79 12.75
N TRP A 85 -8.66 4.54 12.34
CA TRP A 85 -8.44 4.19 10.95
C TRP A 85 -9.57 4.66 10.03
N HIS A 86 -10.83 4.54 10.46
CA HIS A 86 -11.95 4.95 9.64
C HIS A 86 -11.97 6.47 9.45
N GLY A 87 -11.81 7.22 10.54
CA GLY A 87 -11.65 8.68 10.48
C GLY A 87 -10.46 9.12 9.63
N TYR A 88 -9.30 8.48 9.77
CA TYR A 88 -8.11 8.76 8.97
C TYR A 88 -8.34 8.53 7.47
N VAL A 89 -8.89 7.38 7.07
CA VAL A 89 -9.16 7.08 5.64
C VAL A 89 -10.17 8.06 5.04
N HIS A 90 -11.14 8.54 5.84
CA HIS A 90 -12.16 9.51 5.40
C HIS A 90 -11.75 10.97 5.62
N SER A 91 -10.60 11.24 6.22
CA SER A 91 -10.06 12.60 6.40
C SER A 91 -9.74 13.28 5.06
N ALA A 92 -9.59 12.50 3.99
CA ALA A 92 -9.36 12.98 2.63
C ALA A 92 -10.26 12.25 1.62
N LYS A 93 -10.57 12.91 0.51
CA LYS A 93 -11.33 12.31 -0.59
C LYS A 93 -10.52 11.21 -1.27
N ARG A 94 -11.20 10.14 -1.67
CA ARG A 94 -10.62 9.12 -2.55
C ARG A 94 -10.12 9.73 -3.86
N MET A 95 -8.87 9.43 -4.23
CA MET A 95 -8.21 10.01 -5.42
C MET A 95 -8.61 9.35 -6.74
N LYS A 96 -8.57 8.01 -6.81
CA LYS A 96 -8.80 7.25 -8.06
C LYS A 96 -10.19 6.58 -8.05
N SER A 97 -10.71 6.20 -9.22
CA SER A 97 -11.91 5.34 -9.36
C SER A 97 -11.52 3.85 -9.32
N PRO A 98 -12.43 2.89 -9.08
CA PRO A 98 -12.11 1.47 -9.16
C PRO A 98 -12.37 0.93 -10.58
N PRO A 99 -11.50 0.07 -11.14
CA PRO A 99 -10.17 -0.27 -10.64
C PRO A 99 -9.21 0.92 -10.71
N ALA A 100 -8.33 1.05 -9.71
CA ALA A 100 -7.49 2.25 -9.57
C ALA A 100 -6.27 2.30 -10.51
N PHE A 101 -5.86 1.17 -11.08
CA PHE A 101 -4.64 1.05 -11.86
C PHE A 101 -4.90 0.39 -13.21
N ASP A 102 -5.49 -0.81 -13.23
CA ASP A 102 -5.83 -1.49 -14.48
C ASP A 102 -7.22 -1.05 -14.94
N ALA A 103 -7.29 0.02 -15.73
CA ALA A 103 -8.56 0.59 -16.16
C ALA A 103 -9.26 -0.36 -17.14
N LEU A 104 -10.57 -0.54 -16.99
CA LEU A 104 -11.34 -1.47 -17.83
C LEU A 104 -11.33 -1.07 -19.32
N ASP A 105 -11.09 0.21 -19.61
CA ASP A 105 -11.02 0.79 -20.94
C ASP A 105 -9.58 1.00 -21.44
N LEU A 106 -8.57 0.49 -20.73
CA LEU A 106 -7.14 0.63 -21.03
C LEU A 106 -6.61 2.08 -21.00
N SER A 107 -7.33 3.00 -20.34
CA SER A 107 -6.98 4.44 -20.35
C SER A 107 -5.91 4.86 -19.34
N SER A 108 -5.49 4.00 -18.42
CA SER A 108 -4.54 4.39 -17.38
C SER A 108 -3.09 4.47 -17.88
N GLY A 109 -2.26 5.20 -17.16
CA GLY A 109 -0.82 5.24 -17.41
C GLY A 109 -0.17 3.86 -17.21
N GLU A 110 -0.66 3.07 -16.25
CA GLU A 110 -0.20 1.71 -16.01
C GLU A 110 -0.57 0.78 -17.17
N ASN A 111 -1.74 0.93 -17.78
CA ASN A 111 -2.08 0.17 -18.99
C ASN A 111 -1.10 0.45 -20.13
N ASN A 112 -0.71 1.72 -20.30
CA ASN A 112 0.30 2.11 -21.28
C ASN A 112 1.70 1.55 -20.95
N PHE A 113 2.10 1.57 -19.69
CA PHE A 113 3.36 0.97 -19.24
C PHE A 113 3.48 -0.50 -19.63
N PHE A 114 2.38 -1.25 -19.56
CA PHE A 114 2.33 -2.66 -19.94
C PHE A 114 2.12 -2.91 -21.44
N GLY A 115 2.08 -1.85 -22.25
CA GLY A 115 2.11 -1.94 -23.70
C GLY A 115 3.44 -2.49 -24.25
N ASP A 116 3.52 -2.57 -25.58
CA ASP A 116 4.73 -2.90 -26.32
C ASP A 116 4.75 -2.20 -27.69
N ALA A 117 5.74 -2.53 -28.52
CA ALA A 117 5.92 -1.93 -29.84
C ALA A 117 4.75 -2.15 -30.83
N LYS A 118 3.82 -3.07 -30.53
CA LYS A 118 2.66 -3.39 -31.38
C LYS A 118 1.34 -2.95 -30.76
N VAL A 119 1.24 -2.95 -29.43
CA VAL A 119 0.01 -2.65 -28.69
C VAL A 119 0.32 -1.69 -27.56
N ASN A 120 -0.14 -0.45 -27.69
CA ASN A 120 0.20 0.64 -26.77
C ASN A 120 -0.26 0.40 -25.33
N ASN A 121 -1.42 -0.24 -25.13
CA ASN A 121 -2.02 -0.40 -23.81
C ASN A 121 -2.47 -1.84 -23.62
N LYS A 122 -2.12 -2.44 -22.48
CA LYS A 122 -2.54 -3.80 -22.11
C LYS A 122 -3.08 -3.85 -20.70
N HIS A 123 -3.96 -4.81 -20.44
CA HIS A 123 -4.30 -5.18 -19.08
C HIS A 123 -3.12 -5.90 -18.43
N PHE A 124 -3.06 -5.87 -17.11
CA PHE A 124 -2.04 -6.56 -16.31
C PHE A 124 -2.65 -7.32 -15.13
N THR A 125 -3.97 -7.42 -15.10
CA THR A 125 -4.74 -8.23 -14.15
C THR A 125 -5.78 -9.07 -14.90
N ALA A 126 -5.97 -10.32 -14.46
CA ALA A 126 -6.99 -11.20 -15.02
C ALA A 126 -8.41 -10.65 -14.81
N PHE A 127 -8.63 -9.85 -13.75
CA PHE A 127 -9.91 -9.22 -13.49
C PHE A 127 -10.24 -8.18 -14.57
N ALA A 128 -9.34 -7.22 -14.81
CA ALA A 128 -9.61 -6.16 -15.79
C ALA A 128 -9.68 -6.71 -17.22
N GLU A 129 -8.86 -7.69 -17.58
CA GLU A 129 -8.97 -8.39 -18.87
C GLU A 129 -10.35 -9.01 -19.06
N LYS A 130 -10.84 -9.77 -18.06
CA LYS A 130 -12.16 -10.40 -18.11
C LYS A 130 -13.32 -9.39 -18.20
N HIS A 131 -13.13 -8.21 -17.63
CA HIS A 131 -14.14 -7.16 -17.53
C HIS A 131 -13.85 -5.97 -18.46
N SER A 132 -12.99 -6.19 -19.45
CA SER A 132 -12.56 -5.14 -20.36
C SER A 132 -13.73 -4.57 -21.16
N THR A 133 -13.74 -3.25 -21.35
CA THR A 133 -14.66 -2.55 -22.23
C THR A 133 -14.01 -2.13 -23.54
N ALA A 134 -12.71 -2.40 -23.71
CA ALA A 134 -11.96 -2.10 -24.93
C ALA A 134 -12.00 -3.29 -25.90
N GLU A 135 -12.12 -3.00 -27.20
CA GLU A 135 -12.05 -4.04 -28.23
C GLU A 135 -10.63 -4.58 -28.39
N ASN A 136 -10.51 -5.90 -28.60
CA ASN A 136 -9.22 -6.59 -28.80
C ASN A 136 -8.20 -6.35 -27.67
N ALA A 137 -8.68 -6.11 -26.44
CA ALA A 137 -7.83 -5.94 -25.28
C ALA A 137 -6.94 -7.18 -25.06
N MET A 138 -5.68 -6.94 -24.71
CA MET A 138 -4.70 -7.99 -24.45
C MET A 138 -4.20 -7.91 -23.02
N LEU A 139 -3.92 -9.06 -22.42
CA LEU A 139 -3.16 -9.15 -21.19
C LEU A 139 -1.65 -9.11 -21.48
N ALA A 140 -0.92 -8.35 -20.68
CA ALA A 140 0.53 -8.36 -20.67
C ALA A 140 1.07 -9.74 -20.27
N SER A 141 2.25 -10.10 -20.78
CA SER A 141 2.82 -11.42 -20.48
C SER A 141 3.09 -11.57 -18.98
N ALA A 142 2.94 -12.79 -18.46
CA ALA A 142 3.25 -13.07 -17.05
C ALA A 142 4.73 -12.73 -16.71
N ASP A 143 5.64 -12.85 -17.69
CA ASP A 143 7.04 -12.53 -17.52
C ASP A 143 7.28 -11.03 -17.28
N ILE A 144 6.65 -10.13 -18.04
CA ILE A 144 6.82 -8.68 -17.82
C ILE A 144 6.19 -8.26 -16.49
N ILE A 145 5.01 -8.78 -16.17
CA ILE A 145 4.31 -8.51 -14.90
C ILE A 145 5.18 -8.97 -13.71
N LYS A 146 5.81 -10.14 -13.82
CA LYS A 146 6.72 -10.64 -12.80
C LYS A 146 7.98 -9.76 -12.69
N MET A 147 8.56 -9.39 -13.81
CA MET A 147 9.83 -8.68 -13.90
C MET A 147 9.81 -7.30 -13.22
N VAL A 148 8.71 -6.56 -13.38
CA VAL A 148 8.60 -5.19 -12.87
C VAL A 148 8.14 -5.12 -11.41
N ASN A 149 7.75 -6.25 -10.82
CA ASN A 149 7.28 -6.30 -9.45
C ASN A 149 8.41 -6.69 -8.49
N ALA A 150 8.93 -5.70 -7.75
CA ALA A 150 10.01 -5.86 -6.78
C ALA A 150 9.74 -6.96 -5.73
N MET A 151 8.47 -7.24 -5.42
CA MET A 151 8.09 -8.30 -4.48
C MET A 151 8.61 -9.67 -4.92
N ASN A 152 8.80 -9.93 -6.21
CA ASN A 152 9.30 -11.22 -6.71
C ASN A 152 10.79 -11.45 -6.43
N TYR A 153 11.52 -10.43 -6.00
CA TYR A 153 12.99 -10.44 -5.94
C TYR A 153 13.56 -10.13 -4.56
N VAL A 154 12.71 -9.92 -3.54
CA VAL A 154 13.16 -9.55 -2.18
C VAL A 154 14.06 -10.59 -1.51
N ASP A 155 13.90 -11.87 -1.87
CA ASP A 155 14.70 -12.99 -1.36
C ASP A 155 16.06 -13.15 -2.08
N ASN A 156 16.34 -12.31 -3.09
CA ASN A 156 17.62 -12.33 -3.79
C ASN A 156 18.74 -11.90 -2.84
N LYS A 157 19.70 -12.80 -2.61
CA LYS A 157 20.86 -12.58 -1.74
C LYS A 157 21.79 -11.49 -2.29
N GLU A 158 21.84 -11.33 -3.60
CA GLU A 158 22.64 -10.31 -4.30
C GLU A 158 21.94 -8.94 -4.35
N ALA A 159 20.67 -8.85 -3.95
CA ALA A 159 19.96 -7.56 -3.90
C ALA A 159 20.44 -6.69 -2.72
N ALA A 160 20.20 -5.37 -2.83
CA ALA A 160 20.50 -4.38 -1.80
C ALA A 160 20.09 -4.85 -0.39
N GLN A 161 20.96 -4.61 0.59
CA GLN A 161 20.75 -5.05 1.98
C GLN A 161 20.04 -3.99 2.84
N ASN A 162 20.26 -2.71 2.54
CA ASN A 162 19.70 -1.57 3.27
C ASN A 162 18.64 -0.87 2.41
N TRP A 163 17.44 -0.72 2.96
CA TRP A 163 16.28 -0.11 2.30
C TRP A 163 15.71 1.02 3.15
N ARG A 164 15.54 2.20 2.55
CA ARG A 164 14.78 3.31 3.13
C ARG A 164 13.55 3.53 2.28
N ILE A 165 12.37 3.41 2.88
CA ILE A 165 11.08 3.51 2.19
C ILE A 165 10.24 4.56 2.90
N ARG A 166 9.68 5.49 2.13
CA ARG A 166 8.77 6.55 2.60
C ARG A 166 7.55 6.59 1.69
N VAL A 167 6.36 6.72 2.29
CA VAL A 167 5.11 7.01 1.59
C VAL A 167 4.37 8.05 2.43
N GLY A 168 4.01 9.20 1.85
CA GLY A 168 3.41 10.27 2.64
C GLY A 168 2.12 9.85 3.36
N SER A 169 1.89 10.32 4.59
CA SER A 169 0.63 10.02 5.30
C SER A 169 -0.59 10.70 4.66
N MET A 170 -0.38 11.65 3.75
CA MET A 170 -1.42 12.27 2.91
C MET A 170 -1.35 11.81 1.45
N ASP A 171 -0.44 10.91 1.10
CA ASP A 171 -0.40 10.26 -0.22
C ASP A 171 -1.62 9.34 -0.41
N ARG A 172 -2.32 9.49 -1.54
CA ARG A 172 -3.51 8.72 -1.91
C ARG A 172 -3.40 8.12 -3.32
N ASP A 173 -2.22 8.17 -3.94
CA ASP A 173 -1.96 7.64 -5.28
C ASP A 173 -1.96 6.11 -5.31
N THR A 174 -1.58 5.51 -4.17
CA THR A 174 -1.73 4.09 -3.87
C THR A 174 -2.08 3.87 -2.39
N SER A 175 -2.46 2.63 -2.04
CA SER A 175 -2.72 2.28 -0.64
C SER A 175 -1.41 2.20 0.16
N HIS A 176 -1.39 2.71 1.39
CA HIS A 176 -0.29 2.51 2.36
C HIS A 176 0.06 1.03 2.57
N ALA A 177 -0.89 0.12 2.30
CA ALA A 177 -0.66 -1.31 2.34
C ALA A 177 0.45 -1.76 1.38
N ILE A 178 0.61 -1.13 0.21
CA ILE A 178 1.61 -1.54 -0.78
C ILE A 178 3.04 -1.33 -0.26
N GLY A 179 3.34 -0.14 0.25
CA GLY A 179 4.64 0.17 0.86
C GLY A 179 4.92 -0.69 2.10
N ALA A 180 3.91 -0.86 2.96
CA ALA A 180 4.00 -1.69 4.15
C ALA A 180 4.28 -3.17 3.82
N MET A 181 3.60 -3.74 2.82
CA MET A 181 3.81 -5.12 2.39
C MET A 181 5.23 -5.33 1.86
N LEU A 182 5.76 -4.40 1.05
CA LEU A 182 7.15 -4.46 0.59
C LEU A 182 8.12 -4.41 1.75
N ALA A 183 7.94 -3.46 2.68
CA ALA A 183 8.79 -3.31 3.85
C ALA A 183 8.78 -4.56 4.74
N ILE A 184 7.61 -5.16 4.96
CA ILE A 184 7.49 -6.42 5.73
C ILE A 184 8.19 -7.55 4.99
N LYS A 185 7.98 -7.70 3.68
CA LYS A 185 8.60 -8.78 2.91
C LYS A 185 10.13 -8.69 2.95
N LEU A 186 10.67 -7.50 2.73
CA LEU A 186 12.10 -7.24 2.82
C LEU A 186 12.66 -7.60 4.20
N LYS A 187 11.99 -7.19 5.29
CA LYS A 187 12.38 -7.57 6.67
C LYS A 187 12.35 -9.09 6.87
N MET A 188 11.32 -9.78 6.38
CA MET A 188 11.21 -11.24 6.45
C MET A 188 12.32 -11.95 5.65
N SER A 189 12.80 -11.34 4.57
CA SER A 189 13.93 -11.81 3.77
C SER A 189 15.31 -11.47 4.39
N GLY A 190 15.34 -10.93 5.60
CA GLY A 190 16.57 -10.59 6.32
C GLY A 190 17.22 -9.27 5.88
N LYS A 191 16.49 -8.40 5.17
CA LYS A 191 16.97 -7.07 4.78
C LYS A 191 16.77 -6.05 5.90
N GLN A 192 17.65 -5.06 5.96
CA GLN A 192 17.52 -3.92 6.85
C GLN A 192 16.58 -2.89 6.22
N VAL A 193 15.47 -2.57 6.90
CA VAL A 193 14.43 -1.69 6.35
C VAL A 193 14.05 -0.59 7.34
N ASP A 194 14.34 0.64 6.95
CA ASP A 194 13.78 1.86 7.53
C ASP A 194 12.51 2.23 6.75
N TYR A 195 11.34 2.06 7.37
CA TYR A 195 10.03 2.35 6.77
C TYR A 195 9.26 3.34 7.63
N ALA A 196 8.73 4.39 7.00
CA ALA A 196 7.88 5.36 7.67
C ALA A 196 6.77 5.89 6.73
N LEU A 197 5.74 6.47 7.35
CA LEU A 197 4.67 7.19 6.66
C LEU A 197 4.70 8.69 7.02
N PRO A 198 5.62 9.51 6.47
CA PRO A 198 5.87 10.88 6.96
C PRO A 198 4.61 11.72 7.04
N TRP A 199 4.41 12.36 8.20
CA TRP A 199 3.15 13.03 8.53
C TRP A 199 2.91 14.25 7.65
N GLY A 200 1.69 14.40 7.14
CA GLY A 200 1.28 15.58 6.37
C GLY A 200 1.85 15.63 4.94
N VAL A 201 2.71 14.68 4.56
CA VAL A 201 3.32 14.64 3.24
C VAL A 201 2.36 13.99 2.23
N GLY A 202 2.17 14.66 1.08
CA GLY A 202 1.39 14.15 -0.05
C GLY A 202 2.19 13.23 -0.97
N HIS A 203 1.80 13.16 -2.25
CA HIS A 203 2.54 12.40 -3.25
C HIS A 203 3.78 13.16 -3.72
N SER A 204 4.93 12.90 -3.09
CA SER A 204 6.21 13.54 -3.39
C SER A 204 7.41 12.68 -2.94
N GLY A 205 8.61 13.11 -3.36
CA GLY A 205 9.90 12.56 -2.93
C GLY A 205 10.85 13.68 -2.51
N ASP A 206 12.04 13.30 -2.03
CA ASP A 206 13.16 14.20 -1.70
C ASP A 206 12.83 15.37 -0.74
N TYR A 207 11.79 15.23 0.06
CA TYR A 207 11.35 16.25 1.03
C TYR A 207 12.09 16.15 2.37
N ASP A 208 12.83 15.06 2.62
CA ASP A 208 13.52 14.75 3.87
C ASP A 208 15.03 14.50 3.68
N LEU A 209 15.68 15.31 2.83
CA LEU A 209 17.09 15.13 2.43
C LEU A 209 18.07 15.04 3.60
N ASP A 210 17.88 15.85 4.65
CA ASP A 210 18.76 15.81 5.83
C ASP A 210 18.69 14.44 6.53
N GLU A 211 17.49 13.89 6.72
CA GLU A 211 17.29 12.55 7.28
C GLU A 211 17.77 11.44 6.34
N LEU A 212 17.59 11.63 5.03
CA LEU A 212 18.10 10.71 4.02
C LEU A 212 19.64 10.65 4.06
N PHE A 213 20.32 11.79 4.10
CA PHE A 213 21.78 11.84 4.16
C PHE A 213 22.32 11.30 5.49
N GLN A 214 21.65 11.57 6.61
CA GLN A 214 22.00 10.94 7.89
C GLN A 214 21.84 9.42 7.85
N TRP A 215 20.79 8.91 7.20
CA TRP A 215 20.60 7.47 7.01
C TRP A 215 21.70 6.86 6.13
N ILE A 216 22.05 7.52 5.02
CA ILE A 216 23.15 7.08 4.13
C ILE A 216 24.47 7.05 4.90
N ASP A 217 24.78 8.12 5.63
CA ASP A 217 25.98 8.21 6.47
C ASP A 217 26.05 7.05 7.48
N GLY A 218 24.92 6.70 8.11
CA GLY A 218 24.85 5.61 9.08
C GLY A 218 25.07 4.20 8.54
N ILE A 219 24.99 4.00 7.21
CA ILE A 219 25.21 2.68 6.58
C ILE A 219 26.48 2.62 5.73
N ALA A 220 27.09 3.76 5.42
CA ALA A 220 28.23 3.86 4.51
C ALA A 220 29.54 4.28 5.21
N LYS A 221 29.46 4.85 6.41
CA LYS A 221 30.63 5.22 7.24
C LYS A 221 30.98 4.11 8.21
#